data_AF-A0A436E4S0-F1
#
_entry.id   AF-A0A436E4S0-F1
#
_cell.length_a   1.000
_cell.length_b   1.000
_cell.length_c   1.000
_cell.angle_alpha   90.00
_cell.angle_beta   90.00
_cell.angle_gamma   90.00
#
_symmetry.space_group_name_H-M   'P 1'
#
loop_
_entity.id
_entity.type
_entity.pdbx_description
1 polymer ?
#
loop_
_entity_poly.entity_id
_entity_poly.type
_entity_poly.pdbx_seq_one_letter_code
_entity_poly.pdbx_strand_id
1 'polypeptide(L)'
;MSRDVQQTAPVPPQLDRADVRVKHEAGIGGAIRRFFDRVRSGDLGSLPVIVGLVIIWTVFASINPIFLSSSNLVNLLFDCSTVGVIALGIVCVLMVGEIDLSVGSISGFASAMVGTLWVNQGWPVALA
;
A
#
# COMPACT_ATOMS: atom_id res chain seq x y z
N MET A 1 -62.34 40.22 14.97
CA MET A 1 -61.60 40.11 13.70
C MET A 1 -60.38 41.00 13.85
N SER A 2 -59.13 40.57 13.97
CA SER A 2 -58.50 39.24 13.93
C SER A 2 -57.06 39.43 14.44
N ARG A 3 -56.55 38.42 15.16
CA ARG A 3 -55.13 38.05 15.31
C ARG A 3 -54.29 38.80 16.35
N ASP A 4 -54.38 38.28 17.58
CA ASP A 4 -53.20 37.84 18.32
C ASP A 4 -52.28 37.02 17.41
N VAL A 5 -51.04 37.46 17.18
CA VAL A 5 -49.88 36.57 16.95
C VAL A 5 -48.61 37.31 17.41
N GLN A 6 -48.49 37.56 18.71
CA GLN A 6 -47.18 37.65 19.34
C GLN A 6 -46.64 36.21 19.46
N GLN A 7 -46.22 35.62 18.35
CA GLN A 7 -45.58 34.31 18.36
C GLN A 7 -44.08 34.52 18.24
N THR A 8 -43.48 34.86 19.38
CA THR A 8 -42.08 34.55 19.67
C THR A 8 -41.92 33.05 19.50
N ALA A 9 -41.49 32.63 18.31
CA ALA A 9 -41.24 31.23 18.04
C ALA A 9 -40.31 30.70 19.14
N PRO A 10 -40.64 29.56 19.77
CA PRO A 10 -39.69 28.92 20.66
C PRO A 10 -38.47 28.58 19.80
N VAL A 11 -37.31 29.14 20.14
CA VAL A 11 -36.04 28.70 19.60
C VAL A 11 -36.02 27.18 19.80
N PRO A 12 -36.02 26.37 18.73
CA PRO A 12 -36.03 24.93 18.89
C PRO A 12 -34.83 24.56 19.78
N PRO A 13 -35.00 23.58 20.70
CA PRO A 13 -33.94 23.19 21.59
C PRO A 13 -32.72 22.88 20.74
N GLN A 14 -31.61 23.55 21.07
CA GLN A 14 -30.31 23.35 20.44
C GLN A 14 -30.11 21.87 20.16
N LEU A 15 -30.12 21.49 18.88
CA LEU A 15 -29.69 20.16 18.41
C LEU A 15 -28.15 20.03 18.54
N ASP A 16 -27.60 20.55 19.63
CA ASP A 16 -26.17 20.75 19.90
C ASP A 16 -25.67 19.80 21.00
N ARG A 17 -26.30 18.61 21.10
CA ARG A 17 -25.98 17.65 22.18
C ARG A 17 -25.96 16.18 21.77
N ALA A 18 -26.14 15.85 20.49
CA ALA A 18 -26.21 14.45 20.06
C ALA A 18 -25.23 14.04 18.96
N ASP A 19 -24.53 14.97 18.29
CA ASP A 19 -23.58 14.58 17.25
C ASP A 19 -22.23 14.21 17.84
N VAL A 20 -22.28 12.99 18.38
CA VAL A 20 -21.27 11.95 18.45
C VAL A 20 -19.91 12.48 18.85
N ARG A 21 -19.52 12.17 20.10
CA ARG A 21 -18.13 12.17 20.52
C ARG A 21 -17.26 11.67 19.36
N VAL A 22 -16.66 12.59 18.62
CA VAL A 22 -15.34 12.36 18.03
C VAL A 22 -14.41 12.38 19.23
N LYS A 23 -14.57 11.37 20.10
CA LYS A 23 -13.45 10.79 20.80
C LYS A 23 -12.58 10.33 19.65
N HIS A 24 -11.74 11.26 19.23
CA HIS A 24 -10.42 10.97 18.77
C HIS A 24 -9.91 9.88 19.71
N GLU A 25 -10.12 8.63 19.35
CA GLU A 25 -9.14 7.60 19.64
C GLU A 25 -7.92 7.95 18.76
N ALA A 26 -7.33 9.12 19.01
CA ALA A 26 -6.00 9.54 18.62
C ALA A 26 -5.05 8.96 19.67
N GLY A 27 -5.18 7.66 19.86
CA GLY A 27 -4.43 6.88 20.83
C GLY A 27 -4.14 5.53 20.19
N ILE A 28 -3.03 4.94 20.58
CA ILE A 28 -2.54 3.66 20.06
C ILE A 28 -3.65 2.58 20.13
N GLY A 29 -4.48 2.59 21.18
CA GLY A 29 -5.62 1.69 21.34
C GLY A 29 -6.67 1.77 20.22
N GLY A 30 -6.98 2.98 19.73
CA GLY A 30 -7.92 3.14 18.62
C GLY A 30 -7.33 2.86 17.25
N ALA A 31 -6.01 3.01 17.10
CA ALA A 31 -5.32 2.54 15.90
C ALA A 31 -5.36 1.00 15.83
N ILE A 32 -5.09 0.31 16.96
CA ILE A 32 -5.16 -1.15 17.05
C ILE A 32 -6.57 -1.67 16.79
N ARG A 33 -7.60 -1.02 17.38
CA ARG A 33 -9.00 -1.43 17.19
C ARG A 33 -9.44 -1.28 15.73
N ARG A 34 -9.16 -0.14 15.11
CA ARG A 34 -9.43 0.10 13.67
C ARG A 34 -8.69 -0.89 12.78
N PHE A 35 -7.45 -1.22 13.11
CA PHE A 35 -6.69 -2.22 12.39
C PHE A 35 -7.37 -3.60 12.46
N PHE A 36 -7.76 -4.05 13.65
CA PHE A 36 -8.49 -5.31 13.82
C PHE A 36 -9.85 -5.32 13.10
N ASP A 37 -10.58 -4.21 13.14
CA ASP A 37 -11.87 -4.08 12.45
C ASP A 37 -11.69 -4.18 10.93
N ARG A 38 -10.65 -3.56 10.35
CA ARG A 38 -10.31 -3.67 8.91
C ARG A 38 -9.91 -5.08 8.49
N VAL A 39 -9.10 -5.76 9.31
CA VAL A 39 -8.71 -7.16 9.06
C VAL A 39 -9.94 -8.07 9.10
N ARG A 40 -10.84 -7.87 10.06
CA ARG A 40 -12.06 -8.66 10.20
C ARG A 40 -13.08 -8.36 9.10
N SER A 41 -13.12 -7.14 8.57
CA SER A 41 -13.98 -6.77 7.44
C SER A 41 -13.44 -7.25 6.08
N GLY A 42 -12.27 -7.89 6.04
CA GLY A 42 -11.65 -8.38 4.81
C GLY A 42 -10.86 -7.32 4.04
N ASP A 43 -10.72 -6.10 4.56
CA ASP A 43 -9.85 -5.06 4.00
C ASP A 43 -8.42 -5.28 4.51
N LEU A 44 -7.74 -6.25 3.90
CA LEU A 44 -6.40 -6.66 4.26
C LEU A 44 -5.34 -5.63 3.84
N GLY A 45 -5.62 -4.74 2.89
CA GLY A 45 -4.66 -3.77 2.37
C GLY A 45 -3.29 -4.39 2.04
N SER A 46 -2.22 -3.82 2.60
CA SER A 46 -0.85 -4.33 2.46
C SER A 46 -0.45 -5.41 3.46
N LEU A 47 -1.37 -5.84 4.35
CA LEU A 47 -1.09 -6.80 5.42
C LEU A 47 -0.50 -8.12 4.91
N PRO A 48 -1.04 -8.77 3.85
CA PRO A 48 -0.51 -10.05 3.39
C PRO A 48 0.93 -9.92 2.88
N VAL A 49 1.27 -8.78 2.26
CA VAL A 49 2.63 -8.49 1.76
C VAL A 49 3.60 -8.33 2.93
N ILE A 50 3.22 -7.57 3.96
CA ILE A 50 4.06 -7.36 5.16
C ILE A 50 4.25 -8.68 5.91
N VAL A 51 3.18 -9.47 6.09
CA VAL A 51 3.24 -10.78 6.74
C VAL A 51 4.15 -11.72 5.94
N GLY A 52 3.99 -11.78 4.62
CA GLY A 52 4.85 -12.57 3.75
C GLY A 52 6.32 -12.17 3.86
N LEU A 53 6.61 -10.86 3.84
CA LEU A 53 7.96 -10.33 4.01
C LEU A 53 8.58 -10.75 5.35
N VAL A 54 7.84 -10.60 6.46
CA VAL A 54 8.32 -10.98 7.81
C VAL A 54 8.58 -12.47 7.90
N ILE A 55 7.70 -13.31 7.35
CA ILE A 55 7.87 -14.76 7.33
C ILE A 55 9.15 -15.13 6.57
N ILE A 56 9.28 -14.66 5.34
CA ILE A 56 10.46 -14.94 4.50
C ILE A 56 11.73 -14.46 5.21
N TRP A 57 11.72 -13.22 5.71
CA TRP A 57 12.86 -12.63 6.41
C TRP A 57 13.30 -13.47 7.62
N THR A 58 12.35 -13.89 8.47
CA THR A 58 12.62 -14.70 9.66
C THR A 58 13.16 -16.08 9.29
N VAL A 59 12.56 -16.74 8.29
CA VAL A 59 13.00 -18.06 7.83
C VAL A 59 14.43 -17.99 7.31
N PHE A 60 14.75 -17.08 6.40
CA PHE A 60 16.09 -16.95 5.84
C PHE A 60 17.14 -16.52 6.88
N ALA A 61 16.76 -15.64 7.82
CA ALA A 61 17.63 -15.27 8.93
C ALA A 61 17.94 -16.46 9.85
N SER A 62 16.99 -17.37 10.06
CA SER A 62 17.17 -18.53 10.94
C SER A 62 18.01 -19.65 10.32
N ILE A 63 17.91 -19.84 9.00
CA ILE A 63 18.59 -20.94 8.30
C ILE A 63 19.98 -20.53 7.81
N ASN A 64 20.18 -19.24 7.47
CA ASN A 64 21.45 -18.75 6.94
C ASN A 64 21.96 -17.53 7.74
N PRO A 65 23.04 -17.67 8.53
CA PRO A 65 23.59 -16.57 9.31
C PRO A 65 24.18 -15.44 8.45
N ILE A 66 24.52 -15.71 7.18
CA ILE A 66 25.03 -14.71 6.23
C ILE A 66 23.91 -13.82 5.69
N PHE A 67 22.65 -14.24 5.80
CA PHE A 67 21.51 -13.48 5.27
C PHE A 67 21.43 -12.05 5.84
N LEU A 68 21.69 -11.87 7.14
CA LEU A 68 21.69 -10.55 7.79
C LEU A 68 23.07 -9.89 7.82
N SER A 69 24.06 -10.42 7.08
CA SER A 69 25.34 -9.74 6.94
C SER A 69 25.16 -8.37 6.29
N SER A 70 26.01 -7.40 6.66
CA SER A 70 25.96 -6.05 6.10
C SER A 70 26.10 -6.06 4.58
N SER A 71 26.98 -6.88 4.03
CA SER A 71 27.16 -7.04 2.58
C SER A 71 25.89 -7.56 1.90
N ASN A 72 25.24 -8.58 2.46
CA ASN A 72 24.01 -9.11 1.86
C ASN A 72 22.86 -8.11 1.96
N LEU A 73 22.73 -7.39 3.09
CA LEU A 73 21.71 -6.38 3.25
C LEU A 73 21.91 -5.21 2.28
N VAL A 74 23.16 -4.77 2.06
CA VAL A 74 23.49 -3.75 1.06
C VAL A 74 23.15 -4.25 -0.35
N ASN A 75 23.50 -5.47 -0.71
CA ASN A 75 23.19 -6.04 -2.02
C ASN A 75 21.68 -6.13 -2.25
N LEU A 76 20.91 -6.62 -1.27
CA LEU A 76 19.45 -6.68 -1.34
C LEU A 76 18.83 -5.30 -1.53
N LEU A 77 19.29 -4.29 -0.77
CA LEU A 77 18.82 -2.92 -0.90
C LEU A 77 19.19 -2.31 -2.26
N PHE A 78 20.36 -2.65 -2.81
CA PHE A 78 20.78 -2.21 -4.13
C PHE A 78 19.90 -2.82 -5.23
N ASP A 79 19.60 -4.11 -5.16
CA ASP A 79 18.69 -4.79 -6.09
C ASP A 79 17.27 -4.20 -6.02
N CYS A 80 16.77 -3.93 -4.80
CA CYS A 80 15.48 -3.27 -4.61
C CYS A 80 15.44 -1.83 -5.12
N SER A 81 16.58 -1.12 -5.15
CA SER A 81 16.67 0.28 -5.59
C SER A 81 16.14 0.46 -7.02
N THR A 82 16.55 -0.42 -7.94
CA THR A 82 16.13 -0.36 -9.35
C THR A 82 14.62 -0.41 -9.50
N VAL A 83 13.97 -1.37 -8.86
CA VAL A 83 12.50 -1.51 -8.89
C VAL A 83 11.82 -0.36 -8.14
N GLY A 84 12.40 0.11 -7.03
CA GLY A 84 11.89 1.25 -6.26
C GLY A 84 11.86 2.55 -7.06
N VAL A 85 12.92 2.86 -7.82
CA VAL A 85 12.97 4.05 -8.69
C VAL A 85 11.92 3.97 -9.80
N ILE A 86 11.74 2.79 -10.42
CA ILE A 86 10.69 2.57 -11.42
C ILE A 86 9.30 2.79 -10.79
N ALA A 87 9.06 2.24 -9.61
CA ALA A 87 7.79 2.39 -8.90
C ALA A 87 7.48 3.86 -8.59
N LEU A 88 8.47 4.66 -8.18
CA LEU A 88 8.30 6.10 -7.96
C LEU A 88 7.84 6.83 -9.24
N GLY A 89 8.42 6.49 -10.40
CA GLY A 89 7.99 7.03 -11.70
C GLY A 89 6.55 6.67 -12.03
N ILE A 90 6.16 5.41 -11.82
CA ILE A 90 4.79 4.93 -12.03
C ILE A 90 3.80 5.66 -11.11
N VAL A 91 4.15 5.89 -9.84
CA VAL A 91 3.29 6.63 -8.90
C VAL A 91 3.00 8.05 -9.39
N CYS A 92 3.98 8.74 -9.96
CA CYS A 92 3.77 10.06 -10.57
C CYS A 92 2.75 10.01 -11.73
N VAL A 93 2.83 9.00 -12.60
CA VAL A 93 1.89 8.80 -13.71
C VAL A 93 0.48 8.49 -13.18
N LEU A 94 0.38 7.60 -12.18
CA LEU A 94 -0.89 7.25 -11.54
C LEU A 94 -1.54 8.46 -10.85
N MET A 95 -0.77 9.40 -10.29
CA MET A 95 -1.30 10.63 -9.68
C MET A 95 -1.90 11.60 -10.70
N VAL A 96 -1.44 11.59 -11.95
CA VAL A 96 -2.02 12.39 -13.06
C VAL A 96 -3.34 11.77 -13.55
N GLY A 97 -3.67 10.55 -13.12
CA GLY A 97 -4.87 9.83 -13.53
C GLY A 97 -4.73 9.13 -14.87
N GLU A 98 -3.53 9.11 -15.44
CA GLU A 98 -3.19 8.27 -16.59
C GLU A 98 -2.81 6.88 -16.09
N ILE A 99 -3.49 5.85 -16.58
CA ILE A 99 -3.16 4.46 -16.25
C ILE A 99 -2.30 3.93 -17.40
N ASP A 100 -1.00 4.20 -17.33
CA ASP A 100 -0.06 3.69 -18.32
C ASP A 100 0.23 2.20 -18.08
N LEU A 101 -0.64 1.36 -18.68
CA LEU A 101 -0.47 -0.09 -18.69
C LEU A 101 0.68 -0.55 -19.59
N SER A 102 1.26 0.33 -20.42
CA SER A 102 2.29 -0.05 -21.39
C SER A 102 3.60 -0.46 -20.73
N VAL A 103 3.97 0.13 -19.59
CA VAL A 103 5.18 -0.25 -18.85
C VAL A 103 5.10 -1.71 -18.37
N GLY A 104 3.92 -2.16 -17.95
CA GLY A 104 3.72 -3.54 -17.51
C GLY A 104 3.80 -4.55 -18.67
N SER A 105 3.13 -4.26 -19.78
CA SER A 105 3.12 -5.16 -20.94
C SER A 105 4.46 -5.20 -21.68
N ILE A 106 5.14 -4.06 -21.83
CA ILE A 106 6.45 -3.99 -22.50
C ILE A 106 7.55 -4.68 -21.69
N SER A 107 7.55 -4.53 -20.35
CA SER A 107 8.54 -5.16 -19.48
C SER A 107 8.35 -6.67 -19.40
N GLY A 108 7.09 -7.14 -19.34
CA GLY A 108 6.78 -8.57 -19.41
C GLY A 108 7.16 -9.19 -20.75
N PHE A 109 6.86 -8.52 -21.87
CA PHE A 109 7.24 -8.98 -23.20
C PHE A 109 8.77 -9.02 -23.37
N ALA A 110 9.47 -7.96 -22.97
CA ALA A 110 10.94 -7.91 -23.02
C ALA A 110 11.56 -9.02 -22.16
N SER A 111 11.05 -9.25 -20.94
CA SER A 111 11.55 -10.33 -20.07
C SER A 111 11.33 -11.72 -20.68
N ALA A 112 10.20 -11.96 -21.33
CA ALA A 112 9.93 -13.22 -22.02
C ALA A 112 10.82 -13.40 -23.25
N MET A 113 11.07 -12.33 -24.02
CA MET A 113 12.01 -12.35 -25.15
C MET A 113 13.43 -12.69 -24.70
N VAL A 114 13.97 -11.98 -23.71
CA VAL A 114 15.31 -12.23 -23.18
C VAL A 114 15.41 -13.67 -22.65
N GLY A 115 14.41 -14.13 -21.88
CA GLY A 115 14.38 -15.49 -21.38
C GLY A 115 14.33 -16.55 -22.49
N THR A 116 13.56 -16.33 -23.54
CA THR A 116 13.48 -17.26 -24.67
C THR A 116 14.76 -17.29 -25.48
N LEU A 117 15.33 -16.13 -25.82
CA LEU A 117 16.57 -16.02 -26.59
C LEU A 117 17.78 -16.56 -25.82
N TRP A 118 17.89 -16.23 -24.54
CA TRP A 118 19.01 -16.69 -23.72
C TRP A 118 18.92 -18.19 -23.40
N VAL A 119 17.76 -18.66 -22.91
CA VAL A 119 17.63 -20.03 -22.38
C VAL A 119 17.33 -21.05 -23.48
N ASN A 120 16.45 -20.71 -24.44
CA ASN A 120 16.00 -21.68 -25.45
C ASN A 120 16.82 -21.59 -26.74
N GLN A 121 17.26 -20.39 -27.14
CA GLN A 121 18.07 -20.21 -28.35
C GLN A 121 19.57 -20.09 -28.08
N GLY A 122 20.00 -20.05 -26.82
CA GLY A 122 21.42 -20.02 -26.45
C GLY A 122 22.14 -18.74 -26.82
N TRP A 123 21.41 -17.64 -27.05
CA TRP A 123 22.03 -16.35 -27.35
C TRP A 123 22.79 -15.83 -26.13
N PRO A 124 23.98 -15.22 -26.31
CA PRO A 124 24.64 -14.52 -25.23
C PRO A 124 23.71 -13.46 -24.64
N VAL A 125 23.66 -13.32 -23.31
CA VAL A 125 22.72 -12.42 -22.61
C VAL A 125 22.80 -10.96 -23.07
N ALA A 126 23.95 -10.53 -23.59
CA ALA A 126 24.13 -9.18 -24.13
C ALA A 126 23.45 -8.97 -25.51
N LEU A 127 23.12 -10.06 -26.21
CA LEU A 127 22.48 -10.06 -27.53
C LEU A 127 21.04 -10.58 -27.48
N ALA A 128 20.68 -11.29 -26.41
CA ALA A 128 19.34 -11.78 -26.09
C ALA A 128 18.42 -10.64 -25.64
#